data_AF-A0A654BY26-F1
#
_entry.id   AF-A0A654BY26-F1
#
_cell.length_a   1.000
_cell.length_b   1.000
_cell.length_c   1.000
_cell.angle_alpha   90.00
_cell.angle_beta   90.00
_cell.angle_gamma   90.00
#
_symmetry.space_group_name_H-M   'P 1'
#
loop_
_entity.id
_entity.type
_entity.pdbx_description
1 polymer ?
#
loop_
_entity_poly.entity_id
_entity_poly.type
_entity_poly.pdbx_seq_one_letter_code
_entity_poly.pdbx_strand_id
1 'polypeptide(L)'
;MKKIFATAIIAAAVAATPAMAAQQINTNIGLSQSAPGVFTGLFGNTVTSADVNSSSVYTDTYQFIVPTAGIVGASAVTLTFDGSLTFSEVLLNGVKLVIRRTNGVYLATSPLGGLASAENPQKLSITGKLTGATGTYTGNVRFESAVPEPGTWALMILGFGIVGYAMRRRPSVRFAQAI
;
A
#
# COMPACT_ATOMS: atom_id res chain seq x y z
N MET A 1 -6.47 -44.04 67.78
CA MET A 1 -6.00 -42.65 67.56
C MET A 1 -5.53 -42.52 66.10
N LYS A 2 -6.38 -42.02 65.21
CA LYS A 2 -6.07 -41.89 63.77
C LYS A 2 -5.84 -40.40 63.48
N LYS A 3 -4.62 -40.03 63.10
CA LYS A 3 -4.27 -38.66 62.70
C LYS A 3 -4.35 -38.57 61.18
N ILE A 4 -5.23 -37.70 60.68
CA ILE A 4 -5.38 -37.42 59.25
C ILE A 4 -4.65 -36.10 59.00
N PHE A 5 -3.56 -36.12 58.23
CA PHE A 5 -2.85 -34.93 57.80
C PHE A 5 -3.43 -34.50 56.45
N ALA A 6 -3.97 -33.29 56.37
CA ALA A 6 -4.39 -32.65 55.13
C ALA A 6 -3.28 -31.71 54.65
N THR A 7 -2.65 -32.04 53.52
CA THR A 7 -1.69 -31.19 52.82
C THR A 7 -2.42 -30.29 51.83
N ALA A 8 -2.35 -28.97 52.02
CA ALA A 8 -2.86 -27.98 51.09
C ALA A 8 -1.83 -27.72 49.98
N ILE A 9 -2.25 -27.89 48.72
CA ILE A 9 -1.46 -27.53 47.53
C ILE A 9 -1.77 -26.06 47.21
N ILE A 10 -0.77 -25.19 47.30
CA ILE A 10 -0.86 -23.79 46.87
C ILE A 10 -0.59 -23.74 45.36
N ALA A 11 -1.61 -23.42 44.56
CA ALA A 11 -1.45 -23.15 43.14
C ALA A 11 -0.88 -21.74 42.95
N ALA A 12 0.36 -21.64 42.45
CA ALA A 12 0.96 -20.37 42.07
C ALA A 12 0.34 -19.89 40.74
N ALA A 13 -0.50 -18.86 40.81
CA ALA A 13 -0.99 -18.16 39.63
C ALA A 13 0.15 -17.32 39.04
N VAL A 14 0.70 -17.75 37.90
CA VAL A 14 1.63 -16.93 37.12
C VAL A 14 0.81 -15.80 36.50
N ALA A 15 0.98 -14.58 37.01
CA ALA A 15 0.37 -13.40 36.42
C ALA A 15 0.96 -13.18 35.02
N ALA A 16 0.16 -13.44 33.99
CA ALA A 16 0.49 -13.02 32.64
C ALA A 16 0.48 -11.49 32.62
N THR A 17 1.66 -10.87 32.61
CA THR A 17 1.76 -9.42 32.38
C THR A 17 1.25 -9.13 30.98
N PRO A 18 0.31 -8.19 30.79
CA PRO A 18 -0.16 -7.83 29.46
C PRO A 18 1.02 -7.27 28.66
N ALA A 19 1.29 -7.86 27.49
CA ALA A 19 2.21 -7.27 26.53
C ALA A 19 1.59 -5.95 26.06
N MET A 20 2.18 -4.82 26.47
CA MET A 20 1.74 -3.51 25.99
C MET A 20 1.97 -3.47 24.47
N ALA A 21 0.89 -3.34 23.70
CA ALA A 21 0.95 -3.20 22.26
C ALA A 21 1.68 -1.90 21.90
N ALA A 22 2.46 -1.92 20.82
CA ALA A 22 3.06 -0.70 20.28
C ALA A 22 1.95 0.31 19.96
N GLN A 23 2.20 1.60 20.22
CA GLN A 23 1.23 2.63 19.91
C GLN A 23 1.06 2.69 18.38
N GLN A 24 -0.18 2.53 17.92
CA GLN A 24 -0.52 2.57 16.52
C GLN A 24 -0.94 3.99 16.14
N ILE A 25 -0.21 4.64 15.23
CA ILE A 25 -0.62 5.91 14.64
C ILE A 25 -1.39 5.63 13.35
N ASN A 26 -2.66 6.03 13.32
CA ASN A 26 -3.54 5.90 12.14
C ASN A 26 -3.73 7.27 11.49
N THR A 27 -3.31 7.43 10.24
CA THR A 27 -3.50 8.70 9.52
C THR A 27 -4.02 8.49 8.10
N ASN A 28 -4.85 9.44 7.65
CA ASN A 28 -5.36 9.46 6.28
C ASN A 28 -4.38 10.24 5.39
N ILE A 29 -3.95 9.63 4.29
CA ILE A 29 -3.17 10.29 3.26
C ILE A 29 -4.15 10.86 2.21
N GLY A 30 -4.08 12.18 2.01
CA GLY A 30 -4.75 12.83 0.88
C GLY A 30 -4.00 12.56 -0.42
N LEU A 31 -4.72 12.13 -1.45
CA LEU A 31 -4.16 11.98 -2.79
C LEU A 31 -4.47 13.22 -3.65
N SER A 32 -3.44 13.77 -4.30
CA SER A 32 -3.59 14.82 -5.31
C SER A 32 -3.22 14.28 -6.69
N GLN A 33 -3.93 14.73 -7.72
CA GLN A 33 -3.64 14.34 -9.10
C GLN A 33 -2.36 15.05 -9.56
N SER A 34 -1.31 14.28 -9.84
CA SER A 34 -0.02 14.78 -10.32
C SER A 34 0.09 14.74 -11.85
N ALA A 35 -0.68 13.86 -12.49
CA ALA A 35 -0.85 13.78 -13.94
C ALA A 35 -2.22 13.14 -14.27
N PRO A 36 -2.74 13.22 -15.50
CA PRO A 36 -4.00 12.57 -15.85
C PRO A 36 -4.00 11.08 -15.46
N GLY A 37 -4.92 10.68 -14.59
CA GLY A 37 -5.02 9.31 -14.08
C GLY A 37 -3.97 8.90 -13.04
N VAL A 38 -3.01 9.75 -12.70
CA VAL A 38 -1.96 9.48 -11.70
C VAL A 38 -2.15 10.38 -10.49
N PHE A 39 -2.23 9.77 -9.32
CA PHE A 39 -2.44 10.42 -8.04
C PHE A 39 -1.31 10.06 -7.09
N THR A 40 -0.84 11.03 -6.32
CA THR A 40 0.22 10.83 -5.33
C THR A 40 -0.16 11.44 -4.00
N GLY A 41 0.32 10.83 -2.92
CA GLY A 41 0.20 11.37 -1.56
C GLY A 41 1.50 11.16 -0.81
N LEU A 42 1.85 12.10 0.04
CA LEU A 42 3.03 12.01 0.90
C LEU A 42 2.61 11.58 2.30
N PHE A 43 3.52 10.89 2.97
CA PHE A 43 3.39 10.56 4.38
C PHE A 43 4.74 10.59 5.06
N GLY A 44 4.71 10.57 6.38
CA GLY A 44 5.89 10.48 7.22
C GLY A 44 5.51 10.56 8.68
N ASN A 45 6.47 10.24 9.52
CA ASN A 45 6.33 10.34 10.96
C ASN A 45 7.71 10.54 11.60
N THR A 46 7.72 11.19 12.75
CA THR A 46 8.85 11.20 13.68
C THR A 46 8.48 10.31 14.84
N VAL A 47 9.08 9.12 14.89
CA VAL A 47 8.90 8.15 15.96
C VAL A 47 9.75 8.57 17.15
N THR A 48 9.18 8.51 18.34
CA THR A 48 9.84 8.81 19.61
C THR A 48 9.77 7.61 20.54
N SER A 49 10.50 7.66 21.67
CA SER A 49 10.40 6.62 22.70
C SER A 49 8.99 6.42 23.27
N ALA A 50 8.08 7.38 23.09
CA ALA A 50 6.68 7.25 23.51
C ALA A 50 5.85 6.36 22.55
N ASP A 51 6.27 6.23 21.29
CA ASP A 51 5.51 5.52 20.25
C ASP A 51 5.85 4.02 20.19
N VAL A 52 6.89 3.59 20.92
CA VAL A 52 7.34 2.21 20.93
C VAL A 52 6.84 1.43 22.14
N ASN A 53 6.66 0.11 21.98
CA ASN A 53 6.44 -0.79 23.10
C ASN A 53 7.73 -1.10 23.88
N SER A 54 7.62 -1.95 24.90
CA SER A 54 8.75 -2.42 25.73
C SER A 54 9.85 -3.16 24.94
N SER A 55 9.60 -3.56 23.69
CA SER A 55 10.57 -4.17 22.77
C SER A 55 11.13 -3.17 21.75
N SER A 56 10.91 -1.87 21.96
CA SER A 56 11.31 -0.79 21.05
C SER A 56 10.68 -0.86 19.66
N VAL A 57 9.54 -1.53 19.52
CA VAL A 57 8.81 -1.68 18.24
C VAL A 57 7.75 -0.61 18.13
N TYR A 58 7.67 0.03 16.95
CA TYR A 58 6.57 0.91 16.56
C TYR A 58 5.82 0.32 15.37
N THR A 59 4.54 0.70 15.22
CA THR A 59 3.74 0.37 14.04
C THR A 59 2.89 1.57 13.65
N ASP A 60 3.11 2.11 12.46
CA ASP A 60 2.30 3.16 11.88
C ASP A 60 1.41 2.58 10.78
N THR A 61 0.18 3.06 10.69
CA THR A 61 -0.77 2.68 9.64
C THR A 61 -1.31 3.92 8.95
N TYR A 62 -1.24 3.90 7.63
CA TYR A 62 -1.76 4.92 6.77
C TYR A 62 -2.87 4.35 5.91
N GLN A 63 -3.85 5.20 5.60
CA GLN A 63 -4.95 4.84 4.72
C GLN A 63 -5.20 5.90 3.65
N PHE A 64 -5.56 5.46 2.46
CA PHE A 64 -5.94 6.36 1.37
C PHE A 64 -7.05 5.74 0.53
N ILE A 65 -7.82 6.59 -0.14
CA ILE A 65 -8.94 6.18 -0.98
C ILE A 65 -8.53 6.37 -2.44
N VAL A 66 -8.71 5.35 -3.25
CA VAL A 66 -8.55 5.44 -4.70
C VAL A 66 -9.91 5.59 -5.39
N PRO A 67 -10.05 6.44 -6.40
CA PRO A 67 -11.35 6.73 -7.02
C PRO A 67 -11.91 5.55 -7.82
N THR A 68 -11.05 4.70 -8.37
CA THR A 68 -11.41 3.53 -9.18
C THR A 68 -10.42 2.39 -8.95
N ALA A 69 -10.72 1.21 -9.47
CA ALA A 69 -9.73 0.13 -9.53
C ALA A 69 -8.56 0.53 -10.44
N GLY A 70 -7.35 0.14 -10.04
CA GLY A 70 -6.12 0.47 -10.76
C GLY A 70 -4.89 -0.10 -10.08
N ILE A 71 -3.76 0.55 -10.30
CA ILE A 71 -2.47 0.16 -9.73
C ILE A 71 -2.13 1.10 -8.57
N VAL A 72 -1.71 0.52 -7.44
CA VAL A 72 -1.20 1.24 -6.29
C VAL A 72 0.27 0.90 -6.05
N GLY A 73 1.02 1.86 -5.55
CA GLY A 73 2.41 1.70 -5.16
C GLY A 73 2.70 2.50 -3.90
N ALA A 74 3.75 2.09 -3.20
CA ALA A 74 4.24 2.82 -2.04
C ALA A 74 5.75 2.68 -1.94
N SER A 75 6.38 3.75 -1.46
CA SER A 75 7.76 3.74 -1.03
C SER A 75 7.91 4.50 0.28
N ALA A 76 8.79 4.01 1.14
CA ALA A 76 9.15 4.66 2.41
C ALA A 76 10.66 4.61 2.60
N VAL A 77 11.24 5.64 3.22
CA VAL A 77 12.65 5.73 3.53
C VAL A 77 12.85 6.29 4.93
N THR A 78 13.73 5.68 5.72
CA THR A 78 14.16 6.23 7.01
C THR A 78 15.09 7.42 6.79
N LEU A 79 14.86 8.51 7.50
CA LEU A 79 15.70 9.69 7.57
C LEU A 79 16.42 9.69 8.92
N THR A 80 17.44 8.84 9.05
CA THR A 80 18.22 8.69 10.27
C THR A 80 19.70 8.91 9.98
N PHE A 81 20.37 9.68 10.84
CA PHE A 81 21.81 9.94 10.77
C PHE A 81 22.62 9.02 11.69
N ASP A 82 21.95 8.33 12.62
CA ASP A 82 22.53 7.45 13.63
C ASP A 82 22.10 5.98 13.46
N GLY A 83 21.21 5.70 12.51
CA GLY A 83 20.66 4.35 12.25
C GLY A 83 19.68 3.86 13.30
N SER A 84 19.20 4.74 14.17
CA SER A 84 18.35 4.39 15.32
C SER A 84 16.94 3.92 14.92
N LEU A 85 16.46 4.32 13.74
CA LEU A 85 15.17 3.92 13.20
C LEU A 85 15.33 2.90 12.07
N THR A 86 14.54 1.83 12.13
CA THR A 86 14.63 0.72 11.18
C THR A 86 13.25 0.35 10.64
N PHE A 87 13.21 -0.26 9.45
CA PHE A 87 12.02 -0.96 8.96
C PHE A 87 12.21 -2.47 9.13
N SER A 88 11.28 -3.11 9.83
CA SER A 88 11.20 -4.57 9.96
C SER A 88 10.18 -5.15 8.99
N GLU A 89 9.09 -4.42 8.74
CA GLU A 89 8.05 -4.82 7.80
C GLU A 89 7.33 -3.59 7.25
N VAL A 90 7.02 -3.63 5.96
CA VAL A 90 6.15 -2.65 5.32
C VAL A 90 5.16 -3.41 4.45
N LEU A 91 3.87 -3.21 4.68
CA LEU A 91 2.78 -3.90 4.00
C LEU A 91 1.91 -2.90 3.25
N LEU A 92 1.64 -3.14 1.97
CA LEU A 92 0.59 -2.45 1.22
C LEU A 92 -0.55 -3.44 0.95
N ASN A 93 -1.72 -3.19 1.54
CA ASN A 93 -2.89 -4.06 1.48
C ASN A 93 -2.58 -5.51 1.92
N GLY A 94 -1.73 -5.67 2.93
CA GLY A 94 -1.27 -6.97 3.41
C GLY A 94 -0.15 -7.62 2.58
N VAL A 95 0.23 -7.03 1.43
CA VAL A 95 1.35 -7.50 0.62
C VAL A 95 2.65 -6.89 1.12
N LYS A 96 3.64 -7.73 1.43
CA LYS A 96 4.94 -7.29 1.92
C LYS A 96 5.77 -6.62 0.83
N LEU A 97 6.25 -5.42 1.14
CA LEU A 97 7.14 -4.65 0.29
C LEU A 97 8.60 -5.09 0.49
N VAL A 98 9.43 -4.89 -0.54
CA VAL A 98 10.85 -5.20 -0.45
C VAL A 98 11.55 -4.13 0.37
N ILE A 99 12.23 -4.53 1.43
CA ILE A 99 13.07 -3.64 2.25
C ILE A 99 14.53 -3.84 1.88
N ARG A 100 15.22 -2.76 1.56
CA ARG A 100 16.67 -2.71 1.33
C ARG A 100 17.32 -1.82 2.36
N ARG A 101 18.50 -2.21 2.83
CA ARG A 101 19.30 -1.42 3.76
C ARG A 101 20.62 -1.03 3.12
N THR A 102 20.94 0.26 3.15
CA THR A 102 22.20 0.80 2.66
C THR A 102 22.71 1.84 3.65
N ASN A 103 23.92 1.68 4.18
CA ASN A 103 24.53 2.63 5.13
C ASN A 103 23.62 3.01 6.32
N GLY A 104 22.86 2.04 6.85
CA GLY A 104 21.94 2.28 7.97
C GLY A 104 20.57 2.85 7.59
N VAL A 105 20.39 3.29 6.34
CA VAL A 105 19.09 3.76 5.82
C VAL A 105 18.29 2.58 5.25
N TYR A 106 17.02 2.50 5.60
CA TYR A 106 16.08 1.51 5.09
C TYR A 106 15.18 2.15 4.03
N LEU A 107 15.04 1.46 2.90
CA LEU A 107 14.13 1.79 1.81
C LEU A 107 13.15 0.63 1.64
N ALA A 108 11.86 0.89 1.79
CA ALA A 108 10.80 -0.03 1.42
C ALA A 108 10.18 0.39 0.09
N THR A 109 9.94 -0.54 -0.83
CA THR A 109 9.34 -0.21 -2.13
C THR A 109 8.42 -1.32 -2.64
N SER A 110 7.33 -0.93 -3.28
CA SER A 110 6.48 -1.81 -4.08
C SER A 110 7.22 -2.31 -5.33
N PRO A 111 6.82 -3.48 -5.89
CA PRO A 111 7.41 -3.97 -7.14
C PRO A 111 7.22 -2.97 -8.29
N LEU A 112 8.09 -3.09 -9.30
CA LEU A 112 7.94 -2.34 -10.55
C LEU A 112 6.60 -2.70 -11.20
N GLY A 113 5.86 -1.68 -11.65
CA GLY A 113 4.49 -1.85 -12.14
C GLY A 113 3.42 -1.85 -11.04
N GLY A 114 3.81 -1.73 -9.77
CA GLY A 114 2.91 -1.60 -8.63
C GLY A 114 2.13 -2.89 -8.30
N LEU A 115 1.09 -2.73 -7.49
CA LEU A 115 0.17 -3.78 -7.06
C LEU A 115 -1.25 -3.40 -7.48
N ALA A 116 -2.13 -4.38 -7.71
CA ALA A 116 -3.54 -4.09 -7.90
C ALA A 116 -4.13 -3.42 -6.63
N SER A 117 -4.96 -2.39 -6.81
CA SER A 117 -5.71 -1.78 -5.72
C SER A 117 -6.64 -2.80 -5.06
N ALA A 118 -6.71 -2.80 -3.73
CA ALA A 118 -7.67 -3.59 -2.97
C ALA A 118 -9.01 -2.83 -2.82
N GLU A 119 -9.95 -3.40 -2.05
CA GLU A 119 -11.12 -2.64 -1.61
C GLU A 119 -10.68 -1.43 -0.77
N ASN A 120 -11.36 -0.29 -0.97
CA ASN A 120 -11.07 0.89 -0.18
C ASN A 120 -11.47 0.70 1.30
N PRO A 121 -10.72 1.32 2.24
CA PRO A 121 -9.51 2.10 1.99
C PRO A 121 -8.29 1.21 1.72
N GLN A 122 -7.38 1.70 0.87
CA GLN A 122 -6.04 1.12 0.75
C GLN A 122 -5.31 1.33 2.08
N LYS A 123 -4.56 0.32 2.52
CA LYS A 123 -3.87 0.34 3.82
C LYS A 123 -2.38 0.13 3.63
N LEU A 124 -1.58 1.05 4.15
CA LEU A 124 -0.13 0.93 4.25
C LEU A 124 0.26 0.79 5.72
N SER A 125 0.93 -0.28 6.10
CA SER A 125 1.45 -0.47 7.46
C SER A 125 2.96 -0.49 7.44
N ILE A 126 3.59 0.22 8.38
CA ILE A 126 5.04 0.30 8.55
C ILE A 126 5.35 -0.09 9.99
N THR A 127 6.09 -1.18 10.15
CA THR A 127 6.55 -1.67 11.44
C THR A 127 8.06 -1.67 11.47
N GLY A 128 8.61 -1.20 12.58
CA GLY A 128 10.03 -1.00 12.73
C GLY A 128 10.48 -1.00 14.18
N LYS A 129 11.78 -0.75 14.38
CA LYS A 129 12.33 -0.51 15.71
C LYS A 129 12.94 0.87 15.79
N LEU A 130 12.79 1.49 16.97
CA LEU A 130 13.52 2.69 17.37
C LEU A 130 14.40 2.37 18.58
N THR A 131 15.71 2.38 18.41
CA THR A 131 16.67 2.13 19.51
C THR A 131 17.26 3.42 20.10
N GLY A 132 16.97 4.57 19.50
CA GLY A 132 17.38 5.90 19.96
C GLY A 132 16.23 6.67 20.62
N ALA A 133 16.44 7.97 20.86
CA ALA A 133 15.39 8.85 21.41
C ALA A 133 14.32 9.21 20.37
N THR A 134 14.74 9.40 19.11
CA THR A 134 13.84 9.74 18.01
C THR A 134 14.41 9.29 16.67
N GLY A 135 13.54 9.06 15.69
CA GLY A 135 13.93 8.88 14.30
C GLY A 135 12.77 9.19 13.37
N THR A 136 13.08 9.73 12.21
CA THR A 136 12.07 10.15 11.23
C THR A 136 12.09 9.24 10.02
N TYR A 137 10.94 9.06 9.38
CA TYR A 137 10.86 8.50 8.05
C TYR A 137 9.82 9.25 7.23
N THR A 138 9.94 9.12 5.91
CA THR A 138 8.97 9.68 4.96
C THR A 138 8.74 8.72 3.82
N GLY A 139 7.69 8.95 3.05
CA GLY A 139 7.40 8.18 1.88
C GLY A 139 6.31 8.81 1.04
N ASN A 140 5.99 8.10 -0.02
CA ASN A 140 4.87 8.45 -0.89
C ASN A 140 4.08 7.20 -1.25
N VAL A 141 2.79 7.42 -1.45
CA VAL A 141 1.90 6.47 -2.12
C VAL A 141 1.58 7.02 -3.49
N ARG A 142 1.36 6.11 -4.43
CA ARG A 142 0.92 6.42 -5.79
C ARG A 142 -0.28 5.55 -6.13
N PHE A 143 -1.23 6.12 -6.85
CA PHE A 143 -2.30 5.42 -7.51
C PHE A 143 -2.30 5.81 -8.99
N GLU A 144 -2.53 4.84 -9.85
CA GLU A 144 -2.72 5.01 -11.27
C GLU A 144 -4.00 4.32 -11.69
N SER A 145 -4.98 5.10 -12.14
CA SER A 145 -6.25 4.57 -12.61
C SER A 145 -6.03 3.69 -13.84
N ALA A 146 -6.76 2.58 -13.95
CA ALA A 146 -6.81 1.84 -15.20
C ALA A 146 -7.31 2.77 -16.32
N VAL A 147 -6.42 3.16 -17.23
CA VAL A 147 -6.80 3.92 -18.43
C VAL A 147 -7.47 2.94 -19.39
N PRO A 148 -8.64 3.29 -19.97
CA PRO A 148 -9.26 2.47 -21.01
C PRO A 148 -8.24 2.19 -22.11
N GLU A 149 -7.89 0.91 -22.24
CA GLU A 149 -6.70 0.47 -22.96
C GLU A 149 -6.62 1.04 -24.38
N PRO A 150 -5.42 1.22 -24.96
CA PRO A 150 -5.24 1.59 -26.36
C PRO A 150 -6.04 0.71 -27.33
N GLY A 151 -6.33 -0.54 -26.96
CA GLY A 151 -7.21 -1.45 -27.70
C GLY A 151 -8.63 -0.91 -27.88
N THR A 152 -9.21 -0.27 -26.86
CA THR A 152 -10.53 0.36 -26.95
C THR A 152 -10.52 1.50 -27.98
N TRP A 153 -9.46 2.30 -27.98
CA TRP A 153 -9.28 3.38 -28.95
C TRP A 153 -9.08 2.82 -30.36
N ALA A 154 -8.27 1.77 -30.49
CA ALA A 154 -8.04 1.10 -31.76
C ALA A 154 -9.32 0.46 -32.31
N LEU A 155 -10.14 -0.16 -31.46
CA LEU A 155 -11.44 -0.74 -31.85
C LEU A 155 -12.44 0.33 -32.26
N MET A 156 -12.47 1.48 -31.57
CA MET A 156 -13.30 2.61 -31.98
C MET A 156 -12.85 3.16 -33.34
N ILE A 157 -11.55 3.38 -33.54
CA ILE A 157 -10.99 3.84 -34.82
C ILE A 157 -11.26 2.82 -35.93
N LEU A 158 -11.05 1.54 -35.66
CA LEU A 158 -11.33 0.45 -36.61
C LEU A 158 -12.82 0.42 -36.98
N GLY A 159 -13.71 0.52 -35.98
CA GLY A 159 -15.15 0.57 -36.20
C GLY A 159 -15.56 1.73 -37.10
N PHE A 160 -15.07 2.93 -36.82
CA PHE A 160 -15.31 4.10 -37.68
C PHE A 160 -14.67 3.95 -39.06
N GLY A 161 -13.48 3.34 -39.15
CA GLY A 161 -12.80 3.05 -40.41
C GLY A 161 -13.60 2.12 -41.32
N ILE A 162 -14.17 1.04 -40.76
CA ILE A 162 -15.03 0.09 -41.48
C ILE A 162 -16.30 0.79 -41.99
N VAL A 163 -16.99 1.55 -41.15
CA VAL A 163 -18.20 2.28 -41.54
C VAL A 163 -17.89 3.29 -42.65
N GLY A 164 -16.83 4.09 -42.49
CA GLY A 164 -16.40 5.05 -43.51
C GLY A 164 -16.01 4.39 -44.84
N TYR A 165 -15.37 3.22 -44.79
CA TYR A 165 -15.04 2.44 -45.99
C TYR A 165 -16.30 1.94 -46.70
N ALA A 166 -17.27 1.40 -45.96
CA ALA A 166 -18.54 0.94 -46.52
C ALA A 166 -19.30 2.07 -47.21
N MET A 167 -19.35 3.27 -46.62
CA MET A 167 -19.99 4.45 -47.22
C MET A 167 -19.29 4.93 -48.51
N ARG A 168 -17.97 4.76 -48.63
CA ARG A 168 -17.21 5.15 -49.83
C ARG A 168 -17.34 4.15 -50.98
N ARG A 169 -17.73 2.91 -50.71
CA ARG A 169 -17.89 1.87 -51.74
C ARG A 169 -19.20 2.08 -52.50
N ARG A 170 -19.19 2.94 -53.54
CA ARG A 170 -20.32 3.11 -54.45
C ARG A 170 -20.49 1.84 -55.32
N PRO A 171 -21.66 1.20 -55.31
CA PRO A 171 -21.96 0.15 -56.29
C PRO A 171 -22.10 0.79 -57.68
N SER A 172 -21.39 0.27 -58.68
CA SER A 172 -21.59 0.63 -60.08
C SER A 172 -22.94 0.09 -60.54
N VAL A 173 -23.96 0.94 -60.52
CA VAL A 173 -25.28 0.58 -61.05
C VAL A 173 -25.16 0.49 -62.57
N ARG A 174 -25.09 -0.73 -63.11
CA ARG A 174 -25.26 -0.94 -64.57
C ARG A 174 -26.74 -0.90 -64.87
N PHE A 175 -27.17 0.15 -65.55
CA PHE A 175 -28.49 0.17 -66.18
C PHE A 175 -28.47 -0.84 -67.34
N ALA A 176 -29.28 -1.89 -67.25
CA ALA A 176 -29.55 -2.75 -68.40
C ALA A 176 -30.47 -1.97 -69.34
N GLN A 177 -29.92 -1.52 -70.46
CA GLN A 177 -30.70 -0.90 -71.52
C GLN A 177 -31.38 -2.04 -72.30
N ALA A 178 -32.70 -2.16 -72.15
CA ALA A 178 -33.52 -3.04 -72.98
C ALA A 178 -33.64 -2.43 -74.39
N ILE A 179 -33.42 -3.27 -75.41
CA ILE A 179 -33.66 -2.99 -76.83
C ILE A 179 -35.05 -3.52 -77.17
#